data_AF-A0A238V9P6-F1
#
_entry.id   AF-A0A238V9P6-F1
#
_cell.length_a   1.000
_cell.length_b   1.000
_cell.length_c   1.000
_cell.angle_alpha   90.00
_cell.angle_beta   90.00
_cell.angle_gamma   90.00
#
_symmetry.space_group_name_H-M   'P 1'
#
loop_
_entity.id
_entity.type
_entity.pdbx_description
1 polymer ?
#
loop_
_entity_poly.entity_id
_entity_poly.type
_entity_poly.pdbx_seq_one_letter_code
_entity_poly.pdbx_strand_id
1 'polypeptide(L)'
;MFGVPMELVGLLVTGGLGLLAALYLAERSSSRRAAQHTRSTADATRGSRGAGIPVPRAPVQVPEPEGPLPFARPGMRGHLFQYGGDGAGFPVDAPYAVVDVQTTGFSPARGDRIVEIAIARVDASGRFEDEYSTLVDPGRDVGPVLVHGISNSEVRDAPTFEEIAGELLARMDGAVVVAHNAAFGERFLAAEFARMGVAIPLNPALCSLWLARHTLRAPDHRLGTLARAAGLPTAGPHTALADARTVAALLPQMLGVHGQPPRYLTGLRPMPALDREVPAKTRSGELRPGTDGWLASMVARLPRSVVEAPAADAQRYVDALAVALADGRILGGESQLLARLAGSAGIGGDQVLALHRRFLEHLRATALGNPILTTAELRQLTTVTRGLGLPDFFDDLRPTSPQDLMAARLR
;
A
#
# COMPACT_ATOMS: atom_id res chain seq x y z
N MET A 1 21.84 -19.43 26.96
CA MET A 1 21.77 -20.64 27.81
C MET A 1 21.13 -20.24 29.14
N PHE A 2 19.81 -20.26 29.23
CA PHE A 2 19.06 -20.10 30.48
C PHE A 2 17.80 -20.96 30.36
N GLY A 3 17.67 -21.93 31.27
CA GLY A 3 16.63 -22.97 31.25
C GLY A 3 15.30 -22.47 31.81
N VAL A 4 14.22 -22.99 31.23
CA VAL A 4 12.85 -22.81 31.71
C VAL A 4 12.55 -23.91 32.76
N PRO A 5 11.97 -23.60 33.92
CA PRO A 5 11.62 -24.60 34.93
C PRO A 5 10.46 -25.50 34.48
N MET A 6 10.65 -26.80 34.71
CA MET A 6 9.81 -27.94 34.33
C MET A 6 8.60 -28.17 35.26
N GLU A 7 7.77 -27.17 35.49
CA GLU A 7 6.48 -27.38 36.17
C GLU A 7 5.32 -26.68 35.44
N LEU A 8 4.89 -27.30 34.35
CA LEU A 8 3.56 -27.11 33.74
C LEU A 8 3.17 -28.40 32.97
N VAL A 9 3.36 -29.55 33.62
CA VAL A 9 2.82 -30.83 33.16
C VAL A 9 1.51 -31.05 33.92
N GLY A 10 0.40 -30.62 33.34
CA GLY A 10 -0.91 -30.85 33.96
C GLY A 10 -2.08 -30.03 33.44
N LEU A 11 -2.28 -29.94 32.13
CA LEU A 11 -3.61 -29.87 31.45
C LEU A 11 -3.37 -29.78 29.93
N LEU A 12 -3.07 -30.92 29.31
CA LEU A 12 -2.65 -31.00 27.90
C LEU A 12 -3.57 -31.96 27.13
N VAL A 13 -4.85 -31.63 27.08
CA VAL A 13 -5.81 -32.19 26.11
C VAL A 13 -6.83 -31.08 25.81
N THR A 14 -6.66 -30.40 24.67
CA THR A 14 -7.63 -29.59 23.86
C THR A 14 -7.11 -28.24 23.33
N GLY A 15 -6.00 -27.70 23.83
CA GLY A 15 -5.57 -26.32 23.49
C GLY A 15 -4.58 -26.12 22.33
N GLY A 16 -4.38 -27.12 21.45
CA GLY A 16 -3.24 -27.26 20.53
C GLY A 16 -2.65 -25.98 19.93
N LEU A 17 -3.46 -25.09 19.36
CA LEU A 17 -2.98 -23.82 18.77
C LEU A 17 -2.95 -22.65 19.76
N GLY A 18 -3.94 -22.57 20.66
CA GLY A 18 -4.02 -21.52 21.69
C GLY A 18 -2.85 -21.58 22.66
N LEU A 19 -2.33 -22.78 22.95
CA LEU A 19 -1.11 -22.96 23.73
C LEU A 19 0.12 -22.43 22.99
N LEU A 20 0.26 -22.68 21.68
CA LEU A 20 1.39 -22.18 20.89
C LEU A 20 1.37 -20.64 20.80
N ALA A 21 0.19 -20.05 20.59
CA ALA A 21 0.01 -18.60 20.58
C ALA A 21 0.25 -17.98 21.97
N ALA A 22 -0.21 -18.63 23.03
CA ALA A 22 0.04 -18.19 24.41
C ALA A 22 1.53 -18.29 24.79
N LEU A 23 2.22 -19.34 24.36
CA LEU A 23 3.67 -19.50 24.55
C LEU A 23 4.44 -18.42 23.81
N TYR A 24 4.07 -18.11 22.57
CA TYR A 24 4.62 -16.98 21.81
C TYR A 24 4.44 -15.65 22.57
N LEU A 25 3.23 -15.37 23.06
CA LEU A 25 2.95 -14.16 23.85
C LEU A 25 3.70 -14.14 25.19
N ALA A 26 3.86 -15.27 25.87
CA ALA A 26 4.55 -15.40 27.15
C ALA A 26 6.07 -15.19 27.01
N GLU A 27 6.71 -15.85 26.04
CA GLU A 27 8.13 -15.69 25.71
C GLU A 27 8.45 -14.22 25.37
N ARG A 28 7.51 -13.56 24.69
CA ARG A 28 7.64 -12.16 24.31
C ARG A 28 7.45 -11.18 25.48
N SER A 29 6.50 -11.45 26.37
CA SER A 29 6.32 -10.65 27.60
C SER A 29 7.60 -10.64 28.46
N SER A 30 8.31 -11.77 28.47
CA SER A 30 9.61 -11.94 29.16
C SER A 30 10.72 -11.13 28.48
N SER A 31 10.76 -11.14 27.15
CA SER A 31 11.72 -10.36 26.35
C SER A 31 11.51 -8.84 26.43
N ARG A 32 10.25 -8.37 26.50
CA ARG A 32 9.91 -6.95 26.69
C ARG A 32 10.35 -6.44 28.07
N ARG A 33 10.16 -7.24 29.13
CA ARG A 33 10.65 -6.90 30.48
C ARG A 33 12.17 -6.80 30.52
N ALA A 34 12.88 -7.68 29.81
CA ALA A 34 14.34 -7.62 29.69
C ALA A 34 14.82 -6.37 28.93
N ALA A 35 14.16 -5.98 27.83
CA ALA A 35 14.54 -4.81 27.03
C ALA A 35 14.23 -3.45 27.71
N GLN A 36 13.18 -3.38 28.54
CA GLN A 36 12.84 -2.19 29.33
C GLN A 36 13.87 -1.88 30.42
N HIS A 37 14.72 -2.83 30.82
CA HIS A 37 15.83 -2.57 31.74
C HIS A 37 17.08 -1.98 31.09
N THR A 38 17.10 -1.80 29.76
CA THR A 38 18.30 -1.34 29.01
C THR A 38 18.13 -0.05 28.21
N ARG A 39 17.09 0.76 28.45
CA ARG A 39 16.95 2.08 27.80
C ARG A 39 16.65 3.19 28.81
N SER A 40 17.74 3.75 29.35
CA SER A 40 17.80 5.13 29.80
C SER A 40 18.97 5.79 29.05
N THR A 41 18.80 7.06 28.70
CA THR A 41 19.70 7.97 27.99
C THR A 41 19.82 7.80 26.46
N ALA A 42 19.13 8.66 25.71
CA ALA A 42 19.74 9.53 24.70
C ALA A 42 18.73 10.61 24.28
N ASP A 43 19.16 11.84 24.50
CA ASP A 43 18.46 13.11 24.31
C ASP A 43 18.57 13.61 22.86
N ALA A 44 17.77 14.62 22.58
CA ALA A 44 17.55 15.33 21.33
C ALA A 44 18.80 15.92 20.67
N THR A 45 18.81 15.92 19.32
CA THR A 45 19.42 17.01 18.53
C THR A 45 18.71 17.19 17.19
N ARG A 46 18.36 18.45 16.92
CA ARG A 46 17.80 19.05 15.69
C ARG A 46 18.77 18.99 14.50
N GLY A 47 18.19 18.93 13.30
CA GLY A 47 18.37 19.98 12.28
C GLY A 47 19.35 19.69 11.15
N SER A 48 18.83 19.62 9.93
CA SER A 48 19.59 19.95 8.72
C SER A 48 18.63 20.57 7.71
N ARG A 49 18.78 21.87 7.44
CA ARG A 49 18.05 22.62 6.41
C ARG A 49 18.61 22.24 5.04
N GLY A 50 17.79 21.54 4.23
CA GLY A 50 18.07 21.33 2.81
C GLY A 50 18.01 22.63 2.01
N ALA A 51 18.75 22.68 0.90
CA ALA A 51 18.86 23.82 0.00
C ALA A 51 17.48 24.39 -0.36
N GLY A 52 17.32 25.71 -0.23
CA GLY A 52 16.02 26.39 -0.30
C GLY A 52 15.23 26.06 -1.56
N ILE A 53 14.07 25.44 -1.37
CA ILE A 53 13.03 25.28 -2.39
C ILE A 53 12.73 26.67 -2.95
N PRO A 54 12.75 26.88 -4.29
CA PRO A 54 12.36 28.15 -4.87
C PRO A 54 10.92 28.47 -4.47
N VAL A 55 10.73 29.47 -3.62
CA VAL A 55 9.41 30.00 -3.28
C VAL A 55 8.89 30.74 -4.52
N PRO A 56 7.75 30.34 -5.10
CA PRO A 56 7.18 31.05 -6.23
C PRO A 56 6.82 32.47 -5.79
N ARG A 57 7.13 33.47 -6.64
CA ARG A 57 6.90 34.89 -6.36
C ARG A 57 5.41 35.24 -6.11
N ALA A 58 4.50 34.35 -6.49
CA ALA A 58 3.06 34.40 -6.20
C ALA A 58 2.50 32.97 -6.18
N PRO A 59 1.42 32.68 -5.43
CA PRO A 59 0.74 31.39 -5.48
C PRO A 59 0.26 31.09 -6.91
N VAL A 60 0.49 29.87 -7.40
CA VAL A 60 -0.06 29.45 -8.69
C VAL A 60 -1.58 29.43 -8.56
N GLN A 61 -2.26 30.32 -9.29
CA GLN A 61 -3.71 30.29 -9.38
C GLN A 61 -4.12 29.19 -10.37
N VAL A 62 -4.94 28.25 -9.91
CA VAL A 62 -5.59 27.24 -10.75
C VAL A 62 -7.02 27.75 -11.01
N PRO A 63 -7.29 28.46 -12.11
CA PRO A 63 -8.61 29.01 -12.38
C PRO A 63 -9.65 27.90 -12.63
N GLU A 64 -10.93 28.26 -12.50
CA GLU A 64 -11.99 27.41 -13.05
C GLU A 64 -11.93 27.40 -14.58
N PRO A 65 -12.16 26.25 -15.22
CA PRO A 65 -12.20 26.18 -16.67
C PRO A 65 -13.48 26.84 -17.17
N GLU A 66 -13.38 27.53 -18.31
CA GLU A 66 -14.54 27.98 -19.06
C GLU A 66 -15.19 26.78 -19.76
N GLY A 67 -16.07 26.07 -19.05
CA GLY A 67 -16.80 24.89 -19.54
C GLY A 67 -16.27 23.55 -19.03
N PRO A 68 -16.69 22.41 -19.64
CA PRO A 68 -16.25 21.10 -19.22
C PRO A 68 -14.73 20.95 -19.33
N LEU A 69 -14.08 20.39 -18.30
CA LEU A 69 -12.64 20.16 -18.32
C LEU A 69 -12.29 19.21 -19.49
N PRO A 70 -11.49 19.64 -20.48
CA PRO A 70 -11.04 18.74 -21.51
C PRO A 70 -10.08 17.72 -20.92
N PHE A 71 -10.12 16.49 -21.42
CA PHE A 71 -9.06 15.53 -21.12
C PHE A 71 -7.75 16.00 -21.75
N ALA A 72 -6.63 15.71 -21.08
CA ALA A 72 -5.30 16.09 -21.54
C ALA A 72 -4.96 15.44 -22.90
N ARG A 73 -4.45 16.26 -23.83
CA ARG A 73 -4.09 15.86 -25.20
C ARG A 73 -2.59 16.06 -25.47
N PRO A 74 -2.01 15.38 -26.46
CA PRO A 74 -0.62 15.56 -26.85
C PRO A 74 -0.30 17.04 -27.16
N GLY A 75 0.82 17.53 -26.65
CA GLY A 75 1.26 18.92 -26.78
C GLY A 75 0.60 19.91 -25.81
N MET A 76 -0.45 19.50 -25.07
CA MET A 76 -1.07 20.35 -24.06
C MET A 76 -0.10 20.61 -22.91
N ARG A 77 -0.01 21.88 -22.49
CA ARG A 77 0.75 22.32 -21.32
C ARG A 77 -0.21 22.61 -20.17
N GLY A 78 -0.11 21.81 -19.11
CA GLY A 78 -0.78 22.04 -17.84
C GLY A 78 0.03 22.92 -16.89
N HIS A 79 -0.30 22.86 -15.61
CA HIS A 79 0.36 23.61 -14.55
C HIS A 79 1.67 22.96 -14.08
N LEU A 80 1.67 21.62 -13.99
CA LEU A 80 2.79 20.80 -13.52
C LEU A 80 3.36 19.93 -14.64
N PHE A 81 2.55 19.64 -15.65
CA PHE A 81 2.88 18.65 -16.65
C PHE A 81 2.69 19.12 -18.07
N GLN A 82 3.49 18.54 -18.95
CA GLN A 82 3.28 18.62 -20.38
C GLN A 82 2.93 17.23 -20.90
N TYR A 83 1.83 17.17 -21.63
CA TYR A 83 1.25 15.90 -22.06
C TYR A 83 1.82 15.43 -23.39
N GLY A 84 2.39 14.23 -23.38
CA GLY A 84 2.93 13.55 -24.56
C GLY A 84 1.90 12.72 -25.32
N GLY A 85 2.32 12.21 -26.48
CA GLY A 85 1.52 11.31 -27.32
C GLY A 85 2.12 11.14 -28.72
N ASP A 86 1.28 11.20 -29.76
CA ASP A 86 1.64 11.05 -31.18
C ASP A 86 2.16 12.34 -31.85
N GLY A 87 2.27 13.43 -31.10
CA GLY A 87 2.68 14.75 -31.59
C GLY A 87 4.19 14.97 -31.71
N ALA A 88 4.57 16.23 -31.91
CA ALA A 88 5.97 16.65 -31.91
C ALA A 88 6.65 16.40 -30.55
N GLY A 89 7.98 16.35 -30.55
CA GLY A 89 8.78 16.12 -29.34
C GLY A 89 9.78 14.99 -29.53
N PHE A 90 10.21 14.38 -28.43
CA PHE A 90 11.16 13.27 -28.39
C PHE A 90 10.70 12.20 -27.39
N PRO A 91 11.09 10.92 -27.58
CA PRO A 91 10.79 9.88 -26.60
C PRO A 91 11.56 10.15 -25.29
N VAL A 92 10.96 9.77 -24.17
CA VAL A 92 11.59 9.80 -22.84
C VAL A 92 11.74 8.35 -22.38
N ASP A 93 12.98 7.88 -22.23
CA ASP A 93 13.29 6.55 -21.70
C ASP A 93 13.35 6.62 -20.18
N ALA A 94 12.23 6.30 -19.53
CA ALA A 94 12.05 6.43 -18.09
C ALA A 94 10.95 5.49 -17.58
N PRO A 95 10.94 5.16 -16.28
CA PRO A 95 9.79 4.54 -15.63
C PRO A 95 8.56 5.46 -15.66
N TYR A 96 7.41 4.89 -15.34
CA TYR A 96 6.14 5.60 -15.22
C TYR A 96 5.73 5.68 -13.75
N ALA A 97 5.25 6.86 -13.33
CA ALA A 97 4.59 7.05 -12.04
C ALA A 97 3.09 7.22 -12.29
N VAL A 98 2.33 6.15 -12.09
CA VAL A 98 0.88 6.16 -12.32
C VAL A 98 0.17 6.71 -11.09
N VAL A 99 -0.48 7.85 -11.23
CA VAL A 99 -1.11 8.60 -10.15
C VAL A 99 -2.63 8.57 -10.28
N ASP A 100 -3.31 8.32 -9.17
CA ASP A 100 -4.75 8.52 -9.03
C ASP A 100 -5.06 9.30 -7.75
N VAL A 101 -6.13 10.09 -7.77
CA VAL A 101 -6.58 10.90 -6.63
C VAL A 101 -8.09 10.76 -6.44
N GLN A 102 -8.52 10.64 -5.19
CA GLN A 102 -9.89 10.91 -4.78
C GLN A 102 -9.95 12.31 -4.17
N THR A 103 -11.06 13.00 -4.36
CA THR A 103 -11.17 14.43 -4.00
C THR A 103 -12.52 14.73 -3.35
N THR A 104 -12.59 15.84 -2.62
CA THR A 104 -13.82 16.29 -1.92
C THR A 104 -14.89 16.88 -2.85
N GLY A 105 -14.66 16.87 -4.16
CA GLY A 105 -15.50 17.51 -5.17
C GLY A 105 -14.81 17.50 -6.54
N PHE A 106 -15.02 18.53 -7.38
CA PHE A 106 -14.47 18.56 -8.75
C PHE A 106 -13.62 19.79 -9.05
N SER A 107 -13.50 20.72 -8.11
CA SER A 107 -13.04 22.08 -8.38
C SER A 107 -12.10 22.58 -7.28
N PRO A 108 -10.78 22.46 -7.48
CA PRO A 108 -9.82 22.99 -6.51
C PRO A 108 -9.89 24.51 -6.38
N ALA A 109 -10.35 25.23 -7.41
CA ALA A 109 -10.54 26.68 -7.36
C ALA A 109 -11.74 27.09 -6.48
N ARG A 110 -12.76 26.23 -6.33
CA ARG A 110 -13.84 26.37 -5.34
C ARG A 110 -13.48 25.74 -3.98
N GLY A 111 -12.21 25.40 -3.79
CA GLY A 111 -11.66 24.93 -2.53
C GLY A 111 -11.69 23.43 -2.33
N ASP A 112 -12.14 22.62 -3.30
CA ASP A 112 -12.08 21.15 -3.17
C ASP A 112 -10.62 20.69 -3.01
N ARG A 113 -10.43 19.60 -2.28
CA ARG A 113 -9.11 19.10 -1.86
C ARG A 113 -8.95 17.63 -2.21
N ILE A 114 -7.70 17.17 -2.22
CA ILE A 114 -7.38 15.72 -2.29
C ILE A 114 -7.73 15.07 -0.95
N VAL A 115 -8.36 13.89 -0.99
CA VAL A 115 -8.76 13.10 0.19
C VAL A 115 -8.14 11.68 0.20
N GLU A 116 -7.70 11.20 -0.95
CA GLU A 116 -6.87 10.00 -1.09
C GLU A 116 -5.97 10.19 -2.30
N ILE A 117 -4.74 9.68 -2.24
CA ILE A 117 -3.81 9.66 -3.36
C ILE A 117 -3.05 8.35 -3.38
N ALA A 118 -2.82 7.83 -4.58
CA ALA A 118 -1.95 6.70 -4.79
C ALA A 118 -0.98 6.92 -5.95
N ILE A 119 0.19 6.30 -5.84
CA ILE A 119 1.21 6.23 -6.89
C ILE A 119 1.61 4.78 -7.06
N ALA A 120 1.52 4.25 -8.27
CA ALA A 120 2.14 3.00 -8.68
C ALA A 120 3.30 3.30 -9.63
N ARG A 121 4.52 3.05 -9.18
CA ARG A 121 5.72 3.19 -10.01
C ARG A 121 5.97 1.88 -10.75
N VAL A 122 6.05 1.96 -12.06
CA VAL A 122 6.31 0.82 -12.94
C VAL A 122 7.44 1.13 -13.91
N ASP A 123 8.23 0.13 -14.24
CA ASP A 123 9.22 0.27 -15.30
C ASP A 123 8.56 0.33 -16.70
N ALA A 124 9.37 0.52 -17.74
CA ALA A 124 8.89 0.59 -19.12
C ALA A 124 8.20 -0.71 -19.61
N SER A 125 8.44 -1.86 -18.96
CA SER A 125 7.80 -3.14 -19.25
C SER A 125 6.47 -3.34 -18.50
N GLY A 126 6.13 -2.44 -17.57
CA GLY A 126 4.98 -2.56 -16.69
C GLY A 126 5.24 -3.36 -15.41
N ARG A 127 6.49 -3.69 -15.10
CA ARG A 127 6.84 -4.33 -13.82
C ARG A 127 6.77 -3.31 -12.71
N PHE A 128 6.04 -3.63 -11.65
CA PHE A 128 5.94 -2.77 -10.47
C PHE A 128 7.27 -2.68 -9.73
N GLU A 129 7.62 -1.45 -9.35
CA GLU A 129 8.82 -1.13 -8.58
C GLU A 129 8.46 -0.67 -7.17
N ASP A 130 7.40 0.12 -7.03
CA ASP A 130 6.93 0.65 -5.75
C ASP A 130 5.45 1.06 -5.84
N GLU A 131 4.74 1.01 -4.73
CA GLU A 131 3.40 1.54 -4.58
C GLU A 131 3.28 2.34 -3.29
N TYR A 132 2.58 3.46 -3.40
CA TYR A 132 2.22 4.32 -2.28
C TYR A 132 0.74 4.63 -2.34
N SER A 133 0.09 4.62 -1.18
CA SER A 133 -1.32 4.99 -1.07
C SER A 133 -1.56 5.54 0.32
N THR A 134 -2.22 6.70 0.40
CA THR A 134 -2.57 7.31 1.66
C THR A 134 -3.89 8.04 1.55
N LEU A 135 -4.68 7.96 2.62
CA LEU A 135 -5.69 8.98 2.91
C LEU A 135 -4.99 10.31 3.16
N VAL A 136 -5.71 11.39 2.92
CA VAL A 136 -5.26 12.76 3.13
C VAL A 136 -6.31 13.48 3.95
N ASP A 137 -5.92 14.17 5.03
CA ASP A 137 -6.80 15.12 5.70
C ASP A 137 -6.96 16.36 4.80
N PRO A 138 -8.16 16.58 4.23
CA PRO A 138 -8.38 17.73 3.35
C PRO A 138 -8.55 19.05 4.15
N GLY A 139 -8.64 18.99 5.49
CA GLY A 139 -8.97 20.14 6.34
C GLY A 139 -10.39 20.67 6.13
N ARG A 140 -11.28 19.83 5.59
CA ARG A 140 -12.69 20.14 5.26
C ARG A 140 -13.54 18.86 5.21
N ASP A 141 -14.84 19.03 4.96
CA ASP A 141 -15.71 17.88 4.69
C ASP A 141 -15.23 17.08 3.47
N VAL A 142 -15.22 15.75 3.61
CA VAL A 142 -14.77 14.79 2.59
C VAL A 142 -15.63 14.77 1.33
N GLY A 143 -16.79 15.42 1.32
CA GLY A 143 -17.63 15.56 0.13
C GLY A 143 -18.41 14.28 -0.20
N PRO A 144 -18.42 13.81 -1.45
CA PRO A 144 -19.34 12.78 -1.93
C PRO A 144 -18.93 11.37 -1.46
N VAL A 145 -19.14 11.07 -0.17
CA VAL A 145 -18.86 9.76 0.46
C VAL A 145 -19.45 8.59 -0.33
N LEU A 146 -20.60 8.75 -0.98
CA LEU A 146 -21.21 7.69 -1.79
C LEU A 146 -20.40 7.32 -3.06
N VAL A 147 -19.48 8.17 -3.49
CA VAL A 147 -18.63 7.95 -4.68
C VAL A 147 -17.34 7.24 -4.30
N HIS A 148 -16.56 7.82 -3.39
CA HIS A 148 -15.24 7.29 -3.00
C HIS A 148 -15.30 6.39 -1.75
N GLY A 149 -16.36 6.47 -0.94
CA GLY A 149 -16.53 5.66 0.27
C GLY A 149 -15.63 6.04 1.45
N ILE A 150 -15.10 7.28 1.46
CA ILE A 150 -14.19 7.78 2.51
C ILE A 150 -15.00 8.66 3.45
N SER A 151 -14.96 8.36 4.75
CA SER A 151 -15.66 9.10 5.80
C SER A 151 -14.78 10.17 6.47
N ASN A 152 -15.41 11.21 7.04
CA ASN A 152 -14.72 12.22 7.86
C ASN A 152 -13.94 11.60 9.04
N SER A 153 -14.38 10.44 9.55
CA SER A 153 -13.66 9.72 10.62
C SER A 153 -12.36 9.07 10.15
N GLU A 154 -12.28 8.62 8.90
CA GLU A 154 -11.08 7.97 8.36
C GLU A 154 -9.97 8.98 8.09
N VAL A 155 -10.33 10.20 7.68
CA VAL A 155 -9.35 11.25 7.32
C VAL A 155 -8.90 12.09 8.51
N ARG A 156 -9.60 12.01 9.66
CA ARG A 156 -9.28 12.82 10.84
C ARG A 156 -7.85 12.64 11.33
N ASP A 157 -7.36 11.42 11.29
CA ASP A 157 -5.99 11.10 11.68
C ASP A 157 -5.10 10.94 10.45
N ALA A 158 -5.59 11.14 9.23
CA ALA A 158 -4.77 11.04 8.02
C ALA A 158 -3.75 12.19 7.96
N PRO A 159 -2.60 12.01 7.30
CA PRO A 159 -1.67 13.12 7.09
C PRO A 159 -2.30 14.18 6.18
N THR A 160 -1.92 15.43 6.37
CA THR A 160 -2.22 16.53 5.46
C THR A 160 -1.43 16.38 4.15
N PHE A 161 -1.81 17.13 3.11
CA PHE A 161 -1.05 17.12 1.85
C PHE A 161 0.41 17.59 2.05
N GLU A 162 0.64 18.56 2.93
CA GLU A 162 1.97 19.10 3.21
C GLU A 162 2.91 18.03 3.77
N GLU A 163 2.42 17.22 4.70
CA GLU A 163 3.16 16.12 5.33
C GLU A 163 3.54 14.99 4.35
N ILE A 164 2.76 14.78 3.29
CA ILE A 164 3.03 13.73 2.30
C ILE A 164 3.74 14.23 1.04
N ALA A 165 3.88 15.54 0.86
CA ALA A 165 4.38 16.12 -0.39
C ALA A 165 5.77 15.60 -0.77
N GLY A 166 6.67 15.38 0.20
CA GLY A 166 7.99 14.78 -0.04
C GLY A 166 7.92 13.34 -0.55
N GLU A 167 7.02 12.53 -0.01
CA GLU A 167 6.78 11.15 -0.47
C GLU A 167 6.24 11.10 -1.90
N LEU A 168 5.37 12.06 -2.27
CA LEU A 168 4.81 12.17 -3.63
C LEU A 168 5.88 12.61 -4.64
N LEU A 169 6.63 13.66 -4.32
CA LEU A 169 7.67 14.18 -5.20
C LEU A 169 8.79 13.16 -5.42
N ALA A 170 9.22 12.46 -4.37
CA ALA A 170 10.24 11.43 -4.47
C ALA A 170 9.83 10.26 -5.38
N ARG A 171 8.54 9.91 -5.43
CA ARG A 171 8.04 8.80 -6.28
C ARG A 171 7.74 9.21 -7.71
N MET A 172 7.40 10.49 -7.93
CA MET A 172 7.25 11.05 -9.28
C MET A 172 8.59 11.44 -9.91
N ASP A 173 9.64 11.61 -9.12
CA ASP A 173 10.96 11.98 -9.62
C ASP A 173 11.55 10.94 -10.58
N GLY A 174 12.13 11.44 -11.67
CA GLY A 174 12.72 10.61 -12.72
C GLY A 174 11.72 9.73 -13.50
N ALA A 175 10.41 9.96 -13.37
CA ALA A 175 9.38 9.18 -14.06
C ALA A 175 8.45 10.05 -14.90
N VAL A 176 7.89 9.47 -15.97
CA VAL A 176 6.76 10.07 -16.69
C VAL A 176 5.50 9.89 -15.84
N VAL A 177 4.84 10.98 -15.48
CA VAL A 177 3.58 10.90 -14.71
C VAL A 177 2.45 10.41 -15.60
N VAL A 178 1.68 9.42 -15.17
CA VAL A 178 0.55 8.88 -15.92
C VAL A 178 -0.70 8.97 -15.07
N ALA A 179 -1.80 9.47 -15.61
CA ALA A 179 -3.09 9.46 -14.91
C ALA A 179 -4.25 9.25 -15.88
N HIS A 180 -5.32 8.62 -15.41
CA HIS A 180 -6.55 8.50 -16.19
C HIS A 180 -7.33 9.81 -16.10
N ASN A 181 -7.64 10.40 -17.26
CA ASN A 181 -8.13 11.78 -17.33
C ASN A 181 -7.18 12.78 -16.62
N ALA A 182 -5.89 12.73 -16.96
CA ALA A 182 -4.81 13.37 -16.20
C ALA A 182 -4.96 14.86 -15.90
N ALA A 183 -5.67 15.63 -16.75
CA ALA A 183 -5.94 17.04 -16.51
C ALA A 183 -6.73 17.29 -15.21
N PHE A 184 -7.59 16.34 -14.81
CA PHE A 184 -8.33 16.43 -13.55
C PHE A 184 -7.40 16.35 -12.35
N GLY A 185 -6.63 15.27 -12.23
CA GLY A 185 -5.71 15.06 -11.11
C GLY A 185 -4.62 16.13 -11.03
N GLU A 186 -4.09 16.57 -12.19
CA GLU A 186 -3.08 17.63 -12.24
C GLU A 186 -3.58 18.92 -11.60
N ARG A 187 -4.82 19.37 -11.86
CA ARG A 187 -5.34 20.61 -11.28
C ARG A 187 -5.40 20.57 -9.76
N PHE A 188 -5.72 19.41 -9.18
CA PHE A 188 -5.69 19.21 -7.73
C PHE A 188 -4.27 19.24 -7.19
N LEU A 189 -3.34 18.47 -7.77
CA LEU A 189 -1.93 18.49 -7.39
C LEU A 189 -1.34 19.91 -7.48
N ALA A 190 -1.65 20.62 -8.57
CA ALA A 190 -1.19 21.99 -8.79
C ALA A 190 -1.68 22.94 -7.70
N ALA A 191 -2.97 22.84 -7.34
CA ALA A 191 -3.54 23.66 -6.28
C ALA A 191 -2.94 23.34 -4.91
N GLU A 192 -2.67 22.06 -4.61
CA GLU A 192 -2.06 21.68 -3.33
C GLU A 192 -0.60 22.16 -3.23
N PHE A 193 0.24 21.94 -4.25
CA PHE A 193 1.61 22.48 -4.25
C PHE A 193 1.64 24.01 -4.24
N ALA A 194 0.67 24.66 -4.88
CA ALA A 194 0.53 26.12 -4.83
C ALA A 194 0.23 26.65 -3.42
N ARG A 195 -0.62 25.95 -2.65
CA ARG A 195 -0.93 26.31 -1.25
C ARG A 195 0.31 26.23 -0.35
N MET A 196 1.18 25.27 -0.61
CA MET A 196 2.46 25.13 0.10
C MET A 196 3.53 26.13 -0.37
N GLY A 197 3.30 26.84 -1.48
CA GLY A 197 4.35 27.65 -2.10
C GLY A 197 5.51 26.82 -2.64
N VAL A 198 5.24 25.61 -3.13
CA VAL A 198 6.26 24.74 -3.75
C VAL A 198 6.16 24.86 -5.27
N ALA A 199 7.25 25.31 -5.91
CA ALA A 199 7.33 25.37 -7.36
C ALA A 199 7.76 24.02 -7.95
N ILE A 200 6.89 23.43 -8.78
CA ILE A 200 7.18 22.17 -9.48
C ILE A 200 7.65 22.46 -10.91
N PRO A 201 8.78 21.88 -11.36
CA PRO A 201 9.19 22.01 -12.75
C PRO A 201 8.23 21.26 -13.67
N LEU A 202 7.85 21.88 -14.78
CA LEU A 202 7.02 21.25 -15.82
C LEU A 202 7.69 19.96 -16.34
N ASN A 203 7.09 18.81 -16.04
CA ASN A 203 7.61 17.48 -16.35
C ASN A 203 6.74 16.75 -17.39
N PRO A 204 7.26 15.71 -18.07
CA PRO A 204 6.48 14.92 -19.02
C PRO A 204 5.38 14.13 -18.30
N ALA A 205 4.18 14.12 -18.88
CA ALA A 205 3.07 13.27 -18.43
C ALA A 205 2.30 12.66 -19.58
N LEU A 206 1.53 11.62 -19.30
CA LEU A 206 0.69 10.91 -20.26
C LEU A 206 -0.73 10.76 -19.73
N CYS A 207 -1.71 11.12 -20.55
CA CYS A 207 -3.11 10.90 -20.24
C CYS A 207 -3.54 9.51 -20.70
N SER A 208 -3.76 8.58 -19.77
CA SER A 208 -4.14 7.22 -20.15
C SER A 208 -5.53 7.14 -20.79
N LEU A 209 -6.41 8.12 -20.54
CA LEU A 209 -7.69 8.24 -21.24
C LEU A 209 -7.51 8.59 -22.72
N TRP A 210 -6.57 9.49 -23.04
CA TRP A 210 -6.20 9.74 -24.44
C TRP A 210 -5.66 8.46 -25.06
N LEU A 211 -4.68 7.82 -24.41
CA LEU A 211 -4.06 6.62 -24.95
C LEU A 211 -5.07 5.49 -25.16
N ALA A 212 -5.94 5.23 -24.19
CA ALA A 212 -6.99 4.20 -24.27
C ALA A 212 -7.95 4.46 -25.44
N ARG A 213 -8.32 5.72 -25.73
CA ARG A 213 -9.17 6.06 -26.88
C ARG A 213 -8.53 5.76 -28.22
N HIS A 214 -7.20 5.79 -28.30
CA HIS A 214 -6.45 5.53 -29.53
C HIS A 214 -6.12 4.04 -29.71
N THR A 215 -6.14 3.28 -28.62
CA THR A 215 -5.55 1.93 -28.59
C THR A 215 -6.54 0.83 -28.21
N LEU A 216 -7.60 1.15 -27.47
CA LEU A 216 -8.56 0.19 -26.95
C LEU A 216 -9.96 0.45 -27.52
N ARG A 217 -10.58 -0.62 -28.05
CA ARG A 217 -11.99 -0.63 -28.46
C ARG A 217 -12.86 -1.04 -27.28
N ALA A 218 -13.68 -0.11 -26.79
CA ALA A 218 -14.62 -0.35 -25.70
C ALA A 218 -15.88 0.52 -25.86
N PRO A 219 -17.02 0.14 -25.27
CA PRO A 219 -18.26 0.94 -25.33
C PRO A 219 -18.10 2.34 -24.74
N ASP A 220 -17.29 2.44 -23.68
CA ASP A 220 -16.77 3.67 -23.13
C ASP A 220 -15.35 3.45 -22.61
N HIS A 221 -14.64 4.54 -22.34
CA HIS A 221 -13.28 4.51 -21.81
C HIS A 221 -13.24 4.85 -20.33
N ARG A 222 -14.31 4.54 -19.58
CA ARG A 222 -14.25 4.60 -18.10
C ARG A 222 -13.33 3.49 -17.63
N LEU A 223 -12.54 3.77 -16.60
CA LEU A 223 -11.53 2.83 -16.12
C LEU A 223 -12.10 1.45 -15.75
N GLY A 224 -13.25 1.39 -15.10
CA GLY A 224 -13.94 0.13 -14.79
C GLY A 224 -14.46 -0.65 -16.01
N THR A 225 -14.75 0.02 -17.13
CA THR A 225 -15.09 -0.65 -18.40
C THR A 225 -13.83 -1.24 -19.03
N LEU A 226 -12.74 -0.47 -19.04
CA LEU A 226 -11.45 -0.92 -19.57
C LEU A 226 -10.89 -2.10 -18.76
N ALA A 227 -10.98 -2.04 -17.42
CA ALA A 227 -10.57 -3.13 -16.54
C ALA A 227 -11.28 -4.45 -16.87
N ARG A 228 -12.62 -4.41 -16.98
CA ARG A 228 -13.43 -5.58 -17.34
C ARG A 228 -13.10 -6.11 -18.73
N ALA A 229 -12.93 -5.23 -19.71
CA ALA A 229 -12.58 -5.61 -21.08
C ALA A 229 -11.22 -6.31 -21.16
N ALA A 230 -10.28 -5.95 -20.28
CA ALA A 230 -8.96 -6.57 -20.18
C ALA A 230 -8.91 -7.79 -19.24
N GLY A 231 -10.04 -8.20 -18.64
CA GLY A 231 -10.08 -9.30 -17.67
C GLY A 231 -9.36 -9.01 -16.35
N LEU A 232 -9.12 -7.73 -16.04
CA LEU A 232 -8.50 -7.32 -14.78
C LEU A 232 -9.49 -7.43 -13.62
N PRO A 233 -9.04 -7.77 -12.40
CA PRO A 233 -9.89 -7.78 -11.23
C PRO A 233 -10.51 -6.39 -11.04
N THR A 234 -11.84 -6.31 -11.04
CA THR A 234 -12.54 -5.12 -10.57
C THR A 234 -12.54 -5.16 -9.05
N ALA A 235 -11.68 -4.37 -8.41
CA ALA A 235 -11.76 -4.14 -6.97
C ALA A 235 -13.11 -3.47 -6.62
N GLY A 236 -13.48 -3.47 -5.34
CA GLY A 236 -14.74 -2.93 -4.81
C GLY A 236 -14.93 -1.41 -5.01
N PRO A 237 -15.23 -0.60 -3.99
CA PRO A 237 -15.33 0.85 -4.14
C PRO A 237 -14.08 1.45 -4.82
N HIS A 238 -14.25 2.55 -5.56
CA HIS A 238 -13.15 3.31 -6.16
C HIS A 238 -12.13 3.71 -5.08
N THR A 239 -10.97 3.02 -5.06
CA THR A 239 -9.82 3.45 -4.26
C THR A 239 -8.74 3.94 -5.22
N ALA A 240 -8.00 4.97 -4.79
CA ALA A 240 -6.93 5.51 -5.62
C ALA A 240 -5.90 4.44 -6.01
N LEU A 241 -5.55 3.53 -5.08
CA LEU A 241 -4.59 2.47 -5.36
C LEU A 241 -5.11 1.45 -6.39
N ALA A 242 -6.39 1.08 -6.33
CA ALA A 242 -6.97 0.15 -7.30
C ALA A 242 -7.02 0.76 -8.70
N ASP A 243 -7.37 2.04 -8.80
CA ASP A 243 -7.43 2.75 -10.08
C ASP A 243 -6.02 2.95 -10.66
N ALA A 244 -5.04 3.33 -9.83
CA ALA A 244 -3.63 3.42 -10.23
C ALA A 244 -3.08 2.07 -10.73
N ARG A 245 -3.36 0.96 -10.02
CA ARG A 245 -2.99 -0.40 -10.45
C ARG A 245 -3.64 -0.81 -11.76
N THR A 246 -4.90 -0.44 -11.96
CA THR A 246 -5.62 -0.74 -13.20
C THR A 246 -4.98 -0.02 -14.38
N VAL A 247 -4.67 1.28 -14.23
CA VAL A 247 -3.97 2.04 -15.28
C VAL A 247 -2.57 1.45 -15.53
N ALA A 248 -1.83 1.12 -14.47
CA ALA A 248 -0.51 0.50 -14.57
C ALA A 248 -0.54 -0.84 -15.32
N ALA A 249 -1.54 -1.69 -15.05
CA ALA A 249 -1.71 -2.98 -15.73
C ALA A 249 -2.11 -2.84 -17.20
N LEU A 250 -2.90 -1.82 -17.55
CA LEU A 250 -3.31 -1.56 -18.94
C LEU A 250 -2.21 -0.87 -19.76
N LEU A 251 -1.28 -0.17 -19.11
CA LEU A 251 -0.31 0.70 -19.77
C LEU A 251 0.58 -0.04 -20.80
N PRO A 252 1.18 -1.20 -20.51
CA PRO A 252 1.98 -1.94 -21.49
C PRO A 252 1.20 -2.36 -22.73
N GLN A 253 -0.04 -2.84 -22.54
CA GLN A 253 -0.93 -3.20 -23.65
C GLN A 253 -1.24 -1.99 -24.52
N MET A 254 -1.60 -0.86 -23.89
CA MET A 254 -1.92 0.37 -24.62
C MET A 254 -0.71 0.90 -25.39
N LEU A 255 0.47 0.96 -24.78
CA LEU A 255 1.71 1.37 -25.43
C LEU A 255 2.11 0.43 -26.57
N GLY A 256 1.94 -0.89 -26.38
CA GLY A 256 2.20 -1.89 -27.41
C GLY A 256 1.31 -1.72 -28.64
N VAL A 257 0.01 -1.47 -28.45
CA VAL A 257 -0.93 -1.20 -29.55
C VAL A 257 -0.67 0.15 -30.22
N HIS A 258 -0.25 1.16 -29.45
CA HIS A 258 0.15 2.45 -30.01
C HIS A 258 1.35 2.33 -30.97
N GLY A 259 2.23 1.36 -30.75
CA GLY A 259 3.27 0.93 -31.70
C GLY A 259 4.48 1.87 -31.81
N GLN A 260 4.43 3.06 -31.22
CA GLN A 260 5.56 3.98 -31.09
C GLN A 260 5.64 4.53 -29.66
N PRO A 261 6.83 4.84 -29.13
CA PRO A 261 6.94 5.50 -27.83
C PRO A 261 6.28 6.89 -27.88
N PRO A 262 5.49 7.28 -26.87
CA PRO A 262 4.95 8.63 -26.79
C PRO A 262 6.07 9.68 -26.81
N ARG A 263 5.81 10.81 -27.45
CA ARG A 263 6.75 11.91 -27.61
C ARG A 263 6.35 13.07 -26.72
N TYR A 264 7.35 13.71 -26.13
CA TYR A 264 7.21 14.82 -25.18
C TYR A 264 8.02 16.02 -25.69
N LEU A 265 7.52 17.24 -25.50
CA LEU A 265 8.23 18.49 -25.81
C LEU A 265 9.13 18.94 -24.63
N THR A 266 9.13 18.22 -23.49
CA THR A 266 10.00 18.48 -22.32
C THR A 266 10.62 17.18 -21.85
N GLY A 267 11.86 17.28 -21.35
CA GLY A 267 12.54 16.17 -20.67
C GLY A 267 12.20 16.14 -19.18
N LEU A 268 12.68 15.10 -18.51
CA LEU A 268 12.60 14.98 -17.06
C LEU A 268 13.47 16.04 -16.38
N ARG A 269 12.89 16.68 -15.38
CA ARG A 269 13.57 17.65 -14.52
C ARG A 269 13.42 17.21 -13.06
N PRO A 270 14.52 17.28 -12.27
CA PRO A 270 14.48 16.86 -10.87
C PRO A 270 13.35 17.55 -10.11
N MET A 271 12.53 16.77 -9.42
CA MET A 271 11.52 17.28 -8.51
C MET A 271 12.17 17.91 -7.27
N PRO A 272 11.53 18.91 -6.62
CA PRO A 272 12.05 19.46 -5.37
C PRO A 272 12.16 18.38 -4.28
N ALA A 273 13.27 18.39 -3.54
CA ALA A 273 13.44 17.53 -2.37
C ALA A 273 12.76 18.19 -1.16
N LEU A 274 11.75 17.54 -0.61
CA LEU A 274 11.09 17.90 0.65
C LEU A 274 11.32 16.79 1.68
N ASP A 275 11.15 17.14 2.96
CA ASP A 275 11.26 16.18 4.05
C ASP A 275 10.17 15.11 3.95
N ARG A 276 10.52 13.91 4.40
CA ARG A 276 9.73 12.68 4.31
C ARG A 276 9.37 12.23 5.72
N GLU A 277 8.41 12.93 6.32
CA GLU A 277 8.23 12.90 7.78
C GLU A 277 7.18 11.88 8.25
N VAL A 278 6.16 11.59 7.43
CA VAL A 278 4.97 10.88 7.92
C VAL A 278 4.74 9.55 7.18
N PRO A 279 4.61 8.43 7.94
CA PRO A 279 4.20 7.15 7.36
C PRO A 279 2.88 7.26 6.61
N ALA A 280 2.76 6.52 5.50
CA ALA A 280 1.52 6.46 4.75
C ALA A 280 0.38 5.91 5.63
N LYS A 281 -0.79 6.55 5.58
CA LYS A 281 -2.02 6.01 6.18
C LYS A 281 -2.91 5.46 5.09
N THR A 282 -2.65 4.22 4.70
CA THR A 282 -3.41 3.59 3.63
C THR A 282 -4.80 3.20 4.11
N ARG A 283 -5.80 3.53 3.28
CA ARG A 283 -7.16 3.07 3.49
C ARG A 283 -7.22 1.54 3.44
N SER A 284 -7.84 0.95 4.46
CA SER A 284 -8.15 -0.49 4.47
C SER A 284 -9.67 -0.75 4.54
N GLY A 285 -10.47 0.26 4.20
CA GLY A 285 -11.93 0.27 4.31
C GLY A 285 -12.63 -0.84 3.52
N GLU A 286 -13.77 -1.30 4.08
CA GLU A 286 -14.61 -2.41 3.59
C GLU A 286 -13.84 -3.66 3.15
N LEU A 287 -12.94 -4.13 4.01
CA LEU A 287 -12.40 -5.47 3.87
C LEU A 287 -13.57 -6.47 3.78
N ARG A 288 -13.58 -7.27 2.72
CA ARG A 288 -14.51 -8.39 2.51
C ARG A 288 -13.67 -9.63 2.22
N PRO A 289 -14.12 -10.83 2.63
CA PRO A 289 -13.38 -12.04 2.33
C PRO A 289 -13.40 -12.28 0.82
N GLY A 290 -12.23 -12.59 0.25
CA GLY A 290 -12.12 -13.12 -1.10
C GLY A 290 -12.27 -14.64 -1.11
N THR A 291 -12.00 -15.26 -2.26
CA THR A 291 -11.90 -16.73 -2.41
C THR A 291 -10.88 -17.33 -1.45
N ASP A 292 -9.77 -16.61 -1.25
CA ASP A 292 -8.63 -17.04 -0.43
C ASP A 292 -8.73 -16.51 1.02
N GLY A 293 -9.90 -15.99 1.42
CA GLY A 293 -10.18 -15.53 2.78
C GLY A 293 -9.91 -14.04 3.03
N TRP A 294 -9.97 -13.67 4.31
CA TRP A 294 -9.92 -12.28 4.76
C TRP A 294 -8.54 -11.64 4.62
N LEU A 295 -7.47 -12.29 5.12
CA LEU A 295 -6.14 -11.68 5.10
C LEU A 295 -5.52 -11.68 3.72
N ALA A 296 -5.78 -12.69 2.88
CA ALA A 296 -5.36 -12.63 1.47
C ALA A 296 -5.99 -11.42 0.77
N SER A 297 -7.28 -11.17 1.01
CA SER A 297 -7.97 -9.98 0.49
C SER A 297 -7.42 -8.67 1.06
N MET A 298 -6.97 -8.67 2.31
CA MET A 298 -6.33 -7.51 2.95
C MET A 298 -4.97 -7.22 2.32
N VAL A 299 -4.10 -8.24 2.24
CA VAL A 299 -2.77 -8.15 1.62
C VAL A 299 -2.87 -7.62 0.20
N ALA A 300 -3.82 -8.14 -0.60
CA ALA A 300 -4.04 -7.69 -1.96
C ALA A 300 -4.49 -6.22 -2.06
N ARG A 301 -5.06 -5.62 -1.01
CA ARG A 301 -5.49 -4.21 -0.97
C ARG A 301 -4.41 -3.27 -0.43
N LEU A 302 -3.41 -3.78 0.27
CA LEU A 302 -2.28 -2.99 0.76
C LEU A 302 -1.28 -2.70 -0.38
N PRO A 303 -0.55 -1.58 -0.32
CA PRO A 303 0.43 -1.22 -1.34
C PRO A 303 1.65 -2.15 -1.26
N ARG A 304 2.28 -2.41 -2.41
CA ARG A 304 3.63 -2.98 -2.51
C ARG A 304 4.67 -1.89 -2.29
N SER A 305 4.79 -1.44 -1.04
CA SER A 305 5.72 -0.39 -0.63
C SER A 305 7.13 -0.95 -0.44
N VAL A 306 8.12 -0.28 -1.05
CA VAL A 306 9.55 -0.56 -0.80
C VAL A 306 10.06 0.08 0.49
N VAL A 307 9.28 0.99 1.09
CA VAL A 307 9.62 1.60 2.38
C VAL A 307 9.13 0.68 3.48
N GLU A 308 10.09 0.18 4.29
CA GLU A 308 9.81 -0.64 5.46
C GLU A 308 9.11 0.16 6.55
N ALA A 309 8.05 -0.41 7.11
CA ALA A 309 7.35 0.20 8.22
C ALA A 309 8.20 0.18 9.50
N PRO A 310 7.95 1.11 10.45
CA PRO A 310 8.66 1.13 11.72
C PRO A 310 8.55 -0.21 12.46
N ALA A 311 9.67 -0.70 13.02
CA ALA A 311 9.71 -1.99 13.70
C ALA A 311 8.69 -2.11 14.84
N ALA A 312 8.39 -1.00 15.54
CA ALA A 312 7.38 -0.98 16.59
C ALA A 312 5.96 -1.27 16.05
N ASP A 313 5.63 -0.79 14.85
CA ASP A 313 4.35 -0.99 14.20
C ASP A 313 4.19 -2.40 13.61
N ALA A 314 5.21 -2.85 12.87
CA ALA A 314 5.28 -4.22 12.40
C ALA A 314 5.07 -5.21 13.57
N GLN A 315 5.58 -4.84 14.73
CA GLN A 315 5.47 -5.64 15.91
C GLN A 315 4.10 -5.54 16.62
N ARG A 316 3.45 -4.36 16.62
CA ARG A 316 2.05 -4.21 17.04
C ARG A 316 1.12 -5.07 16.19
N TYR A 317 1.37 -5.12 14.88
CA TYR A 317 0.63 -5.96 13.95
C TYR A 317 0.75 -7.45 14.33
N VAL A 318 1.97 -7.95 14.57
CA VAL A 318 2.19 -9.36 14.93
C VAL A 318 1.56 -9.72 16.29
N ASP A 319 1.55 -8.80 17.27
CA ASP A 319 0.83 -9.03 18.53
C ASP A 319 -0.67 -9.22 18.32
N ALA A 320 -1.28 -8.33 17.53
CA ALA A 320 -2.68 -8.44 17.20
C ALA A 320 -2.98 -9.72 16.42
N LEU A 321 -2.06 -10.15 15.55
CA LEU A 321 -2.18 -11.40 14.81
C LEU A 321 -2.16 -12.62 15.73
N ALA A 322 -1.25 -12.65 16.70
CA ALA A 322 -1.17 -13.74 17.67
C ALA A 322 -2.46 -13.85 18.51
N VAL A 323 -3.04 -12.71 18.89
CA VAL A 323 -4.32 -12.67 19.61
C VAL A 323 -5.46 -13.17 18.71
N ALA A 324 -5.53 -12.70 17.46
CA ALA A 324 -6.55 -13.10 16.49
C ALA A 324 -6.48 -14.59 16.08
N LEU A 325 -5.34 -15.23 16.30
CA LEU A 325 -5.15 -16.65 16.01
C LEU A 325 -5.25 -17.53 17.26
N ALA A 326 -5.57 -16.98 18.42
CA ALA A 326 -5.61 -17.74 19.67
C ALA A 326 -6.65 -18.89 19.63
N ASP A 327 -7.75 -18.73 18.91
CA ASP A 327 -8.79 -19.75 18.69
C ASP A 327 -8.61 -20.56 17.38
N GLY A 328 -7.55 -20.25 16.63
CA GLY A 328 -7.20 -20.86 15.35
C GLY A 328 -8.03 -20.40 14.15
N ARG A 329 -8.82 -19.33 14.26
CA ARG A 329 -9.60 -18.76 13.15
C ARG A 329 -9.62 -17.25 13.22
N ILE A 330 -9.36 -16.61 12.09
CA ILE A 330 -9.47 -15.15 12.00
C ILE A 330 -10.89 -14.78 11.53
N LEU A 331 -11.62 -14.06 12.38
CA LEU A 331 -12.94 -13.53 12.09
C LEU A 331 -12.87 -12.18 11.37
N GLY A 332 -14.02 -11.72 10.85
CA GLY A 332 -14.09 -10.47 10.08
C GLY A 332 -13.67 -9.23 10.88
N GLY A 333 -14.05 -9.14 12.16
CA GLY A 333 -13.68 -8.02 13.04
C GLY A 333 -12.17 -7.95 13.31
N GLU A 334 -11.53 -9.10 13.54
CA GLU A 334 -10.08 -9.20 13.74
C GLU A 334 -9.31 -8.87 12.47
N SER A 335 -9.81 -9.34 11.32
CA SER A 335 -9.25 -8.99 10.02
C SER A 335 -9.31 -7.48 9.75
N GLN A 336 -10.40 -6.82 10.13
CA GLN A 336 -10.51 -5.36 10.02
C GLN A 336 -9.53 -4.64 10.95
N LEU A 337 -9.31 -5.14 12.17
CA LEU A 337 -8.31 -4.58 13.09
C LEU A 337 -6.90 -4.73 12.51
N LEU A 338 -6.53 -5.92 12.04
CA LEU A 338 -5.24 -6.18 11.40
C LEU A 338 -5.02 -5.26 10.18
N ALA A 339 -6.06 -5.08 9.37
CA ALA A 339 -6.02 -4.19 8.22
C ALA A 339 -5.78 -2.73 8.64
N ARG A 340 -6.49 -2.23 9.66
CA ARG A 340 -6.28 -0.89 10.20
C ARG A 340 -4.87 -0.72 10.77
N LEU A 341 -4.34 -1.71 11.48
CA LEU A 341 -2.98 -1.66 12.02
C LEU A 341 -1.95 -1.59 10.88
N ALA A 342 -2.10 -2.42 9.85
CA ALA A 342 -1.22 -2.37 8.68
C ALA A 342 -1.32 -1.03 7.94
N GLY A 343 -2.54 -0.60 7.62
CA GLY A 343 -2.80 0.62 6.87
C GLY A 343 -2.34 1.89 7.58
N SER A 344 -2.60 2.01 8.89
CA SER A 344 -2.22 3.21 9.66
C SER A 344 -0.72 3.33 9.94
N ALA A 345 0.02 2.22 9.82
CA ALA A 345 1.47 2.17 9.96
C ALA A 345 2.23 2.16 8.62
N GLY A 346 1.52 2.19 7.49
CA GLY A 346 2.12 2.09 6.16
C GLY A 346 2.77 0.73 5.87
N ILE A 347 2.34 -0.34 6.54
CA ILE A 347 2.85 -1.70 6.28
C ILE A 347 2.30 -2.18 4.93
N GLY A 348 3.20 -2.44 3.99
CA GLY A 348 2.84 -2.95 2.67
C GLY A 348 2.37 -4.42 2.68
N GLY A 349 1.72 -4.86 1.60
CA GLY A 349 1.22 -6.22 1.46
C GLY A 349 2.31 -7.29 1.58
N ASP A 350 3.46 -7.07 0.93
CA ASP A 350 4.62 -7.98 0.99
C ASP A 350 5.24 -8.02 2.40
N GLN A 351 5.28 -6.88 3.10
CA GLN A 351 5.73 -6.81 4.49
C GLN A 351 4.79 -7.59 5.41
N VAL A 352 3.46 -7.47 5.22
CA VAL A 352 2.48 -8.28 5.95
C VAL A 352 2.71 -9.78 5.72
N LEU A 353 2.91 -10.22 4.47
CA LEU A 353 3.21 -11.62 4.16
C LEU A 353 4.52 -12.10 4.81
N ALA A 354 5.55 -11.24 4.83
CA ALA A 354 6.80 -11.54 5.52
C ALA A 354 6.60 -11.67 7.03
N LEU A 355 5.77 -10.83 7.64
CA LEU A 355 5.40 -10.93 9.06
C LEU A 355 4.60 -12.22 9.35
N HIS A 356 3.67 -12.61 8.47
CA HIS A 356 2.96 -13.88 8.57
C HIS A 356 3.92 -15.06 8.50
N ARG A 357 4.86 -15.05 7.56
CA ARG A 357 5.86 -16.10 7.41
C ARG A 357 6.72 -16.23 8.68
N ARG A 358 7.24 -15.12 9.19
CA ARG A 358 8.02 -15.12 10.45
C ARG A 358 7.20 -15.65 11.62
N PHE A 359 5.93 -15.30 11.71
CA PHE A 359 5.04 -15.84 12.74
C PHE A 359 4.88 -17.36 12.60
N LEU A 360 4.67 -17.86 11.39
CA LEU A 360 4.57 -19.30 11.11
C LEU A 360 5.88 -20.05 11.38
N GLU A 361 7.05 -19.44 11.15
CA GLU A 361 8.36 -20.00 11.52
C GLU A 361 8.48 -20.20 13.03
N HIS A 362 7.97 -19.27 13.84
CA HIS A 362 7.92 -19.45 15.30
C HIS A 362 6.99 -20.59 15.68
N LEU A 363 5.78 -20.67 15.09
CA LEU A 363 4.87 -21.80 15.32
C LEU A 363 5.51 -23.13 14.91
N ARG A 364 6.28 -23.16 13.82
CA ARG A 364 7.04 -24.34 13.40
C ARG A 364 8.02 -24.78 14.47
N ALA A 365 8.84 -23.86 14.97
CA ALA A 365 9.86 -24.15 15.97
C ALA A 365 9.22 -24.73 17.25
N THR A 366 8.10 -24.15 17.69
CA THR A 366 7.37 -24.64 18.86
C THR A 366 6.73 -26.01 18.60
N ALA A 367 6.17 -26.25 17.41
CA ALA A 367 5.62 -27.55 17.04
C ALA A 367 6.68 -28.66 16.96
N LEU A 368 7.86 -28.37 16.41
CA LEU A 368 8.99 -29.31 16.36
C LEU A 368 9.65 -29.52 17.73
N GLY A 369 9.49 -28.58 18.66
CA GLY A 369 9.88 -28.75 20.06
C GLY A 369 8.92 -29.65 20.86
N ASN A 370 7.71 -29.91 20.35
CA ASN A 370 6.76 -30.84 20.97
C ASN A 370 7.13 -32.29 20.56
N PRO A 371 7.34 -33.21 21.51
CA PRO A 371 7.66 -34.60 21.21
C PRO A 371 6.54 -35.34 20.44
N ILE A 372 5.29 -34.87 20.49
CA ILE A 372 4.16 -35.47 19.78
C ILE A 372 3.41 -34.38 19.02
N LEU A 373 3.51 -34.39 17.69
CA LEU A 373 2.68 -33.60 16.80
C LEU A 373 1.49 -34.46 16.33
N THR A 374 0.29 -34.11 16.77
CA THR A 374 -0.94 -34.85 16.45
C THR A 374 -1.51 -34.45 15.08
N THR A 375 -2.31 -35.34 14.48
CA THR A 375 -3.08 -35.02 13.26
C THR A 375 -4.05 -33.85 13.46
N ALA A 376 -4.56 -33.66 14.68
CA ALA A 376 -5.45 -32.54 15.00
C ALA A 376 -4.71 -31.21 14.96
N GLU A 377 -3.52 -31.13 15.59
CA GLU A 377 -2.66 -29.94 15.55
C GLU A 377 -2.20 -29.63 14.13
N LEU A 378 -1.80 -30.64 13.35
CA LEU A 378 -1.40 -30.43 11.96
C LEU A 378 -2.54 -29.85 11.12
N ARG A 379 -3.79 -30.33 11.28
CA ARG A 379 -4.96 -29.74 10.60
C ARG A 379 -5.23 -28.30 11.03
N GLN A 380 -5.01 -27.97 12.31
CA GLN A 380 -5.13 -26.60 12.78
C GLN A 380 -4.06 -25.70 12.15
N LEU A 381 -2.80 -26.15 12.11
CA LEU A 381 -1.70 -25.45 11.46
C LEU A 381 -2.00 -25.20 9.96
N THR A 382 -2.52 -26.20 9.24
CA THR A 382 -2.96 -26.01 7.83
C THR A 382 -4.11 -25.00 7.68
N THR A 383 -5.01 -24.91 8.67
CA THR A 383 -6.09 -23.92 8.65
C THR A 383 -5.52 -22.50 8.82
N VAL A 384 -4.56 -22.34 9.73
CA VAL A 384 -3.85 -21.07 9.95
C VAL A 384 -3.08 -20.65 8.71
N THR A 385 -2.31 -21.54 8.09
CA THR A 385 -1.51 -21.21 6.91
C THR A 385 -2.37 -20.73 5.73
N ARG A 386 -3.51 -21.39 5.48
CA ARG A 386 -4.51 -20.93 4.52
C ARG A 386 -5.05 -19.55 4.88
N GLY A 387 -5.43 -19.34 6.14
CA GLY A 387 -5.94 -18.06 6.63
C GLY A 387 -4.94 -16.90 6.49
N LEU A 388 -3.63 -17.19 6.58
CA LEU A 388 -2.54 -16.22 6.43
C LEU A 388 -2.07 -16.02 4.97
N GLY A 389 -2.64 -16.74 4.00
CA GLY A 389 -2.25 -16.66 2.59
C GLY A 389 -0.96 -17.41 2.25
N LEU A 390 -0.57 -18.40 3.05
CA LEU A 390 0.65 -19.20 2.89
C LEU A 390 0.35 -20.71 2.96
N PRO A 391 -0.60 -21.23 2.16
CA PRO A 391 -1.22 -22.55 2.37
C PRO A 391 -0.23 -23.71 2.53
N ASP A 392 0.85 -23.69 1.75
CA ASP A 392 1.80 -24.79 1.60
C ASP A 392 2.94 -24.75 2.64
N PHE A 393 2.92 -23.80 3.57
CA PHE A 393 4.04 -23.54 4.50
C PHE A 393 4.39 -24.73 5.42
N PHE A 394 3.45 -25.64 5.67
CA PHE A 394 3.66 -26.81 6.54
C PHE A 394 3.54 -28.15 5.80
N ASP A 395 3.63 -28.17 4.48
CA ASP A 395 3.48 -29.40 3.69
C ASP A 395 4.57 -30.45 3.96
N ASP A 396 5.70 -30.02 4.53
CA ASP A 396 6.80 -30.87 4.98
C ASP A 396 6.57 -31.51 6.36
N LEU A 397 5.60 -31.03 7.14
CA LEU A 397 5.29 -31.60 8.46
C LEU A 397 4.37 -32.82 8.33
N ARG A 398 4.64 -33.85 9.15
CA ARG A 398 3.79 -35.04 9.30
C ARG A 398 3.50 -35.32 10.78
N PRO A 399 2.37 -35.96 11.10
CA PRO A 399 2.09 -36.39 12.47
C PRO A 399 3.19 -37.32 12.98
N THR A 400 3.56 -37.19 14.26
CA THR A 400 4.54 -38.07 14.88
C THR A 400 4.02 -39.51 14.90
N SER A 401 4.76 -40.43 14.27
CA SER A 401 4.40 -41.84 14.26
C SER A 401 4.92 -42.57 15.52
N PRO A 402 4.34 -43.74 15.88
CA PRO A 402 4.90 -44.57 16.96
C PRO A 402 6.37 -44.93 16.74
N GLN A 403 6.80 -45.10 15.48
CA GLN A 403 8.19 -45.39 15.12
C GLN A 403 9.13 -44.21 15.45
N ASP A 404 8.67 -42.97 15.23
CA ASP A 404 9.44 -41.78 15.57
C ASP A 404 9.67 -41.66 17.08
N LEU A 405 8.65 -41.99 17.89
CA LEU A 405 8.75 -42.02 19.35
C LEU A 405 9.69 -43.12 19.86
N MET A 406 9.66 -44.31 19.24
CA MET A 406 10.59 -45.39 19.56
C MET A 406 12.03 -45.01 19.23
N ALA A 407 12.26 -44.41 18.05
CA ALA A 407 13.58 -43.95 17.63
C ALA A 407 14.13 -42.84 18.55
N ALA A 408 13.27 -41.95 19.04
CA ALA A 408 13.66 -40.88 19.98
C ALA A 408 14.07 -41.41 21.37
N ARG A 409 13.49 -42.53 21.84
CA ARG A 409 13.88 -43.16 23.12
C ARG A 409 15.21 -43.93 23.06
N LEU A 410 15.68 -44.25 21.86
CA LEU A 410 16.92 -44.99 21.62
C LEU A 410 18.14 -44.07 21.39
N ARG A 411 17.93 -42.76 21.27
CA ARG A 411 18.96 -41.73 21.25
C ARG A 411 19.10 -41.13 22.64
#